data_AF-A0A2Z5SX95-F1
#
_entry.id   AF-A0A2Z5SX95-F1
#
_cell.length_a   1.000
_cell.length_b   1.000
_cell.length_c   1.000
_cell.angle_alpha   90.00
_cell.angle_beta   90.00
_cell.angle_gamma   90.00
#
_symmetry.space_group_name_H-M   'P 1'
#
loop_
_entity.id
_entity.type
_entity.pdbx_description
1 polymer ?
#
loop_
_entity_poly.entity_id
_entity_poly.type
_entity_poly.pdbx_seq_one_letter_code
_entity_poly.pdbx_strand_id
1 'polypeptide(L)'
;MIARFIRVQQMSLSISVACTVVLSIWGSPSLAGDPFRKDNPRNIGGQTEAAFIAVFHEGNYSKAQIYLKEAVETEANEPLAHAMRASLAYSDGDLGSMNTYAQQTLKAAKQLIEEDPLRGNLYLAVGHFLEGAHTFKTKGAIGAVNKLPQIFSYLDEAEKQAPNDPELNLLKGYLDLILAVNLPFSSPEDAIARFERYAAPDYMVSRALSAAYRDLKDYDKALESIDRALESNTGNPEVQYLKGQILLNIGIKNQNSENLQEAFTYFEQAMVKVEQLPISVQTSLRHDHNKVQLEMDKLATKPN
;
A
#
# COMPACT_ATOMS: atom_id res chain seq x y z
N MET A 1 -60.05 13.08 27.52
CA MET A 1 -59.95 14.26 28.41
C MET A 1 -58.79 14.03 29.36
N ILE A 2 -57.56 14.27 28.90
CA ILE A 2 -56.74 15.45 29.23
C ILE A 2 -56.69 15.69 30.74
N ALA A 3 -55.58 15.33 31.37
CA ALA A 3 -54.67 16.34 31.94
C ALA A 3 -53.50 15.65 32.66
N ARG A 4 -52.29 15.89 32.18
CA ARG A 4 -51.31 16.68 32.96
C ARG A 4 -50.08 16.94 32.13
N PHE A 5 -49.99 18.16 31.63
CA PHE A 5 -48.73 18.88 31.62
C PHE A 5 -48.76 19.83 32.81
N ILE A 6 -47.62 19.98 33.49
CA ILE A 6 -47.00 21.27 33.83
C ILE A 6 -45.55 20.95 34.20
N ARG A 7 -44.64 21.63 33.51
CA ARG A 7 -43.19 21.66 33.74
C ARG A 7 -42.87 23.04 34.29
N VAL A 8 -42.07 23.15 35.35
CA VAL A 8 -41.39 24.42 35.68
C VAL A 8 -39.99 24.10 36.24
N GLN A 9 -39.03 24.89 35.75
CA GLN A 9 -37.59 24.98 36.07
C GLN A 9 -37.39 25.53 37.52
N GLN A 10 -36.23 25.59 38.19
CA GLN A 10 -34.85 25.91 37.77
C GLN A 10 -33.88 25.74 38.98
N MET A 11 -32.63 25.34 38.70
CA MET A 11 -31.33 25.57 39.37
C MET A 11 -31.16 25.70 40.91
N SER A 12 -30.17 24.98 41.47
CA SER A 12 -29.04 25.58 42.21
C SER A 12 -27.86 24.61 42.45
N LEU A 13 -26.64 25.17 42.43
CA LEU A 13 -25.30 24.59 42.62
C LEU A 13 -25.18 23.76 43.92
N SER A 14 -24.32 22.71 44.03
CA SER A 14 -22.90 22.89 44.41
C SER A 14 -22.14 21.55 44.62
N ILE A 15 -20.87 21.54 44.15
CA ILE A 15 -19.65 20.93 44.72
C ILE A 15 -19.47 19.39 44.75
N SER A 16 -18.52 18.96 43.90
CA SER A 16 -17.48 17.91 44.01
C SER A 16 -17.57 16.79 45.07
N VAL A 17 -17.32 15.55 44.65
CA VAL A 17 -16.05 14.80 44.88
C VAL A 17 -16.05 13.51 44.03
N ALA A 18 -14.85 13.18 43.57
CA ALA A 18 -14.45 12.07 42.71
C ALA A 18 -15.01 10.68 43.06
N CYS A 19 -15.24 9.89 42.00
CA CYS A 19 -14.76 8.51 41.94
C CYS A 19 -14.30 8.24 40.51
N THR A 20 -12.99 8.37 40.36
CA THR A 20 -12.12 7.78 39.34
C THR A 20 -12.63 6.40 38.97
N VAL A 21 -13.21 6.24 37.77
CA VAL A 21 -13.14 4.94 37.11
C VAL A 21 -11.74 4.87 36.56
N VAL A 22 -10.87 4.29 37.37
CA VAL A 22 -9.61 3.71 36.94
C VAL A 22 -9.98 2.67 35.89
N LEU A 23 -9.90 3.05 34.62
CA LEU A 23 -9.68 2.08 33.57
C LEU A 23 -8.24 1.60 33.77
N SER A 24 -8.09 0.60 34.64
CA SER A 24 -6.94 -0.27 34.67
C SER A 24 -6.95 -1.11 33.40
N ILE A 25 -6.65 -0.44 32.29
CA ILE A 25 -6.00 -1.07 31.15
C ILE A 25 -4.53 -1.01 31.52
N TRP A 26 -4.08 -2.01 32.27
CA TRP A 26 -2.70 -2.49 32.16
C TRP A 26 -2.65 -3.49 31.01
N GLY A 27 -3.12 -3.08 29.84
CA GLY A 27 -2.32 -3.29 28.66
C GLY A 27 -1.44 -2.05 28.58
N SER A 28 -0.15 -2.20 28.29
CA SER A 28 0.59 -1.13 27.63
C SER A 28 -0.34 -0.47 26.61
N PRO A 29 -0.30 0.85 26.34
CA PRO A 29 -0.84 1.32 25.06
C PRO A 29 -0.24 0.37 24.04
N SER A 30 -1.05 -0.54 23.48
CA SER A 30 -0.55 -1.43 22.45
C SER A 30 0.03 -0.45 21.46
N LEU A 31 1.32 -0.57 21.18
CA LEU A 31 1.98 0.16 20.12
C LEU A 31 1.28 -0.25 18.82
N ALA A 32 0.08 0.28 18.62
CA ALA A 32 -0.52 0.54 17.35
C ALA A 32 0.45 1.51 16.68
N GLY A 33 0.96 1.13 15.51
CA GLY A 33 1.78 2.05 14.75
C GLY A 33 3.02 1.49 14.07
N ASP A 34 3.25 0.18 13.97
CA ASP A 34 4.30 -0.33 13.09
C ASP A 34 3.85 -1.59 12.35
N PRO A 35 3.40 -1.48 11.08
CA PRO A 35 3.01 -2.64 10.29
C PRO A 35 4.21 -3.47 9.80
N PHE A 36 5.44 -3.00 10.03
CA PHE A 36 6.66 -3.60 9.51
C PHE A 36 7.41 -4.40 10.58
N ARG A 37 7.53 -3.85 11.80
CA ARG A 37 8.39 -4.41 12.85
C ARG A 37 7.59 -5.07 13.96
N LYS A 38 7.81 -6.38 14.16
CA LYS A 38 7.32 -7.11 15.34
C LYS A 38 8.17 -6.82 16.58
N ASP A 39 9.48 -6.73 16.38
CA ASP A 39 10.45 -6.42 17.43
C ASP A 39 10.84 -4.94 17.37
N ASN A 40 10.78 -4.27 18.51
CA ASN A 40 11.07 -2.83 18.64
C ASN A 40 10.25 -1.95 17.65
N PRO A 41 8.91 -2.01 17.72
CA PRO A 41 8.03 -1.27 16.82
C PRO A 41 8.24 0.24 16.99
N ARG A 42 8.17 0.96 15.87
CA ARG A 42 8.21 2.42 15.83
C ARG A 42 6.79 2.97 15.96
N ASN A 43 6.63 4.16 16.53
CA ASN A 43 5.32 4.78 16.60
C ASN A 43 5.09 5.64 15.35
N ILE A 44 4.27 5.17 14.39
CA ILE A 44 3.83 5.99 13.24
C ILE A 44 2.51 6.72 13.48
N GLY A 45 1.88 6.54 14.64
CA GLY A 45 0.53 7.06 14.89
C GLY A 45 -0.59 6.17 14.34
N GLY A 46 -1.75 6.25 14.99
CA GLY A 46 -2.88 5.37 14.72
C GLY A 46 -3.61 5.66 13.41
N GLN A 47 -3.64 6.92 12.96
CA GLN A 47 -4.30 7.27 11.70
C GLN A 47 -3.44 6.88 10.50
N THR A 48 -2.13 7.05 10.60
CA THR A 48 -1.18 6.55 9.61
C THR A 48 -1.23 5.03 9.49
N GLU A 49 -1.26 4.31 10.61
CA GLU A 49 -1.43 2.84 10.60
C GLU A 49 -2.76 2.43 9.98
N ALA A 50 -3.87 3.06 10.39
CA ALA A 50 -5.19 2.77 9.83
C ALA A 50 -5.26 3.02 8.32
N ALA A 51 -4.63 4.10 7.85
CA ALA A 51 -4.47 4.36 6.42
C ALA A 51 -3.67 3.26 5.73
N PHE A 52 -2.53 2.86 6.31
CA PHE A 52 -1.66 1.82 5.76
C PHE A 52 -2.42 0.50 5.60
N ILE A 53 -3.13 0.07 6.65
CA ILE A 53 -3.95 -1.15 6.64
C ILE A 53 -5.06 -1.02 5.59
N ALA A 54 -5.75 0.13 5.52
CA ALA A 54 -6.81 0.35 4.55
C ALA A 54 -6.30 0.20 3.10
N VAL A 55 -5.13 0.76 2.75
CA VAL A 55 -4.56 0.58 1.40
C VAL A 55 -4.09 -0.86 1.20
N PHE A 56 -3.15 -1.32 2.03
CA PHE A 56 -2.34 -2.48 1.69
C PHE A 56 -2.97 -3.79 2.13
N HIS A 57 -3.70 -3.83 3.24
CA HIS A 57 -4.37 -5.06 3.70
C HIS A 57 -5.81 -5.15 3.18
N GLU A 58 -6.58 -4.06 3.27
CA GLU A 58 -8.01 -4.06 2.89
C GLU A 58 -8.24 -3.81 1.39
N GLY A 59 -7.32 -3.12 0.70
CA GLY A 59 -7.53 -2.70 -0.69
C GLY A 59 -8.58 -1.59 -0.81
N ASN A 60 -8.73 -0.77 0.23
CA ASN A 60 -9.72 0.29 0.36
C ASN A 60 -9.08 1.68 0.37
N TYR A 61 -8.80 2.19 -0.82
CA TYR A 61 -8.10 3.46 -1.03
C TYR A 61 -8.96 4.65 -0.63
N SER A 62 -10.27 4.58 -0.85
CA SER A 62 -11.22 5.63 -0.44
C SER A 62 -11.26 5.82 1.08
N LYS A 63 -11.23 4.71 1.85
CA LYS A 63 -11.14 4.75 3.32
C LYS A 63 -9.78 5.25 3.78
N ALA A 64 -8.69 4.83 3.13
CA ALA A 64 -7.35 5.33 3.44
C ALA A 64 -7.23 6.86 3.27
N GLN A 65 -7.88 7.44 2.26
CA GLN A 65 -7.88 8.90 2.08
C GLN A 65 -8.49 9.65 3.27
N ILE A 66 -9.51 9.08 3.92
CA ILE A 66 -10.14 9.65 5.11
C ILE A 66 -9.14 9.66 6.27
N TYR A 67 -8.50 8.53 6.54
CA TYR A 67 -7.50 8.41 7.60
C TYR A 67 -6.30 9.32 7.37
N LEU A 68 -5.79 9.39 6.13
CA LEU A 68 -4.64 10.24 5.81
C LEU A 68 -4.95 11.73 5.95
N LYS A 69 -6.21 12.14 5.74
CA LYS A 69 -6.60 13.53 5.98
C LYS A 69 -6.48 13.89 7.45
N GLU A 70 -6.88 12.99 8.34
CA GLU A 70 -6.73 13.18 9.78
C GLU A 70 -5.26 13.07 10.22
N ALA A 71 -4.52 12.07 9.69
CA ALA A 71 -3.12 11.84 10.01
C ALA A 71 -2.24 13.07 9.74
N VAL A 72 -2.42 13.75 8.60
CA VAL A 72 -1.59 14.95 8.32
C VAL A 72 -1.91 16.16 9.23
N GLU A 73 -3.02 16.12 9.96
CA GLU A 73 -3.40 17.13 10.96
C GLU A 73 -2.90 16.76 12.36
N THR A 74 -3.02 15.49 12.76
CA THR A 74 -2.73 15.02 14.13
C THR A 74 -1.34 14.38 14.29
N GLU A 75 -0.78 13.86 13.21
CA GLU A 75 0.49 13.14 13.10
C GLU A 75 1.42 13.85 12.08
N ALA A 76 1.39 15.18 12.06
CA ALA A 76 1.97 16.02 11.00
C ALA A 76 3.48 15.79 10.73
N ASN A 77 4.23 15.23 11.68
CA ASN A 77 5.65 14.92 11.53
C ASN A 77 5.92 13.46 11.12
N GLU A 78 4.88 12.64 10.88
CA GLU A 78 5.04 11.27 10.39
C GLU A 78 5.27 11.27 8.86
N PRO A 79 6.46 10.91 8.37
CA PRO A 79 6.75 10.94 6.94
C PRO A 79 5.93 9.93 6.10
N LEU A 80 5.51 8.80 6.67
CA LEU A 80 4.70 7.78 5.97
C LEU A 80 3.35 8.33 5.53
N ALA A 81 2.67 9.08 6.39
CA ALA A 81 1.37 9.68 6.06
C ALA A 81 1.48 10.58 4.83
N HIS A 82 2.51 11.43 4.79
CA HIS A 82 2.80 12.30 3.65
C HIS A 82 3.17 11.50 2.41
N ALA A 83 4.00 10.46 2.55
CA ALA A 83 4.39 9.61 1.42
C ALA A 83 3.18 8.91 0.79
N MET A 84 2.28 8.39 1.62
CA MET A 84 1.03 7.77 1.18
C MET A 84 0.11 8.78 0.49
N ARG A 85 -0.04 9.99 1.03
CA ARG A 85 -0.79 11.09 0.37
C ARG A 85 -0.20 11.42 -1.00
N ALA A 86 1.12 11.48 -1.12
CA ALA A 86 1.79 11.74 -2.40
C ALA A 86 1.54 10.62 -3.42
N SER A 87 1.60 9.35 -2.98
CA SER A 87 1.34 8.18 -3.83
C SER A 87 -0.11 8.11 -4.33
N LEU A 88 -1.07 8.41 -3.46
CA LEU A 88 -2.49 8.49 -3.85
C LEU A 88 -2.74 9.64 -4.83
N ALA A 89 -2.18 10.83 -4.57
CA ALA A 89 -2.28 11.96 -5.47
C ALA A 89 -1.68 11.65 -6.86
N TYR A 90 -0.56 10.93 -6.92
CA TYR A 90 0.00 10.44 -8.19
C TYR A 90 -0.98 9.51 -8.93
N SER A 91 -1.62 8.60 -8.21
CA SER A 91 -2.60 7.65 -8.77
C SER A 91 -3.84 8.36 -9.32
N ASP A 92 -4.25 9.46 -8.69
CA ASP A 92 -5.37 10.31 -9.10
C ASP A 92 -4.99 11.33 -10.19
N GLY A 93 -3.70 11.40 -10.57
CA GLY A 93 -3.19 12.37 -11.55
C GLY A 93 -3.03 13.80 -11.00
N ASP A 94 -3.20 14.00 -9.69
CA ASP A 94 -2.96 15.28 -9.02
C ASP A 94 -1.46 15.47 -8.72
N LEU A 95 -0.73 15.89 -9.76
CA LEU A 95 0.71 16.15 -9.68
C LEU A 95 1.05 17.30 -8.70
N GLY A 96 0.13 18.25 -8.48
CA GLY A 96 0.33 19.37 -7.56
C GLY A 96 0.33 18.93 -6.10
N SER A 97 -0.69 18.17 -5.70
CA SER A 97 -0.74 17.56 -4.37
C SER A 97 0.38 16.55 -4.19
N MET A 98 0.69 15.74 -5.22
CA MET A 98 1.82 14.80 -5.18
C MET A 98 3.12 15.50 -4.80
N ASN A 99 3.46 16.60 -5.48
CA ASN A 99 4.69 17.34 -5.19
C ASN A 99 4.68 17.95 -3.79
N THR A 100 3.53 18.49 -3.35
CA THR A 100 3.37 19.07 -2.01
C THR A 100 3.65 18.03 -0.92
N TYR A 101 3.04 16.85 -1.03
CA TYR A 101 3.20 15.78 -0.06
C TYR A 101 4.58 15.10 -0.14
N ALA A 102 5.21 15.06 -1.32
CA ALA A 102 6.61 14.64 -1.45
C ALA A 102 7.56 15.57 -0.67
N GLN A 103 7.35 16.89 -0.75
CA GLN A 103 8.13 17.87 0.02
C GLN A 103 7.88 17.76 1.52
N GLN A 104 6.63 17.49 1.93
CA GLN A 104 6.30 17.25 3.35
C GLN A 104 6.94 15.96 3.88
N THR A 105 6.99 14.90 3.07
CA THR A 105 7.72 13.67 3.39
C THR A 105 9.19 13.98 3.68
N LEU A 106 9.86 14.72 2.79
CA LEU A 106 11.26 15.13 2.98
C LEU A 106 11.46 15.99 4.23
N LYS A 107 10.53 16.91 4.51
CA LYS A 107 10.60 17.78 5.69
C LYS A 107 10.49 16.97 6.98
N ALA A 108 9.49 16.10 7.07
CA ALA A 108 9.27 15.21 8.21
C ALA A 108 10.46 14.27 8.41
N ALA A 109 10.97 13.66 7.34
CA ALA A 109 12.13 12.77 7.38
C ALA A 109 13.40 13.45 7.90
N LYS A 110 13.66 14.72 7.50
CA LYS A 110 14.79 15.51 8.00
C LYS A 110 14.69 15.82 9.49
N GLN A 111 13.49 15.94 10.03
CA GLN A 111 13.29 16.14 11.46
C GLN A 111 13.48 14.82 12.22
N LEU A 112 12.97 13.73 11.64
CA LEU A 112 13.04 12.39 12.22
C LEU A 112 14.47 11.84 12.29
N ILE A 113 15.38 12.25 11.41
CA ILE A 113 16.72 11.67 11.31
C ILE A 113 17.56 11.77 12.59
N GLU A 114 17.32 12.78 13.43
CA GLU A 114 18.04 12.97 14.70
C GLU A 114 17.60 11.95 15.78
N GLU A 115 16.34 11.53 15.74
CA GLU A 115 15.75 10.59 16.70
C GLU A 115 15.78 9.15 16.18
N ASP A 116 15.60 8.99 14.88
CA ASP A 116 15.55 7.72 14.18
C ASP A 116 16.30 7.82 12.83
N PRO A 117 17.64 7.69 12.85
CA PRO A 117 18.46 7.80 11.65
C PRO A 117 18.07 6.80 10.56
N LEU A 118 17.58 5.61 10.95
CA LEU A 118 17.11 4.60 10.00
C LEU A 118 15.90 5.11 9.23
N ARG A 119 14.80 5.48 9.91
CA ARG A 119 13.59 5.96 9.26
C ARG A 119 13.79 7.33 8.61
N GLY A 120 14.55 8.22 9.22
CA GLY A 120 14.87 9.53 8.64
C GLY A 120 15.56 9.40 7.28
N ASN A 121 16.59 8.56 7.16
CA ASN A 121 17.23 8.29 5.88
C ASN A 121 16.28 7.55 4.91
N LEU A 122 15.54 6.54 5.38
CA LEU A 122 14.58 5.81 4.56
C LEU A 122 13.55 6.73 3.89
N TYR A 123 12.96 7.65 4.65
CA TYR A 123 11.96 8.57 4.10
C TYR A 123 12.56 9.77 3.35
N LEU A 124 13.84 10.08 3.55
CA LEU A 124 14.58 10.96 2.63
C LEU A 124 14.71 10.31 1.24
N ALA A 125 15.01 9.01 1.19
CA ALA A 125 15.01 8.26 -0.06
C ALA A 125 13.62 8.23 -0.71
N VAL A 126 12.57 7.90 0.05
CA VAL A 126 11.17 7.88 -0.44
C VAL A 126 10.74 9.26 -0.96
N GLY A 127 11.03 10.34 -0.22
CA GLY A 127 10.71 11.69 -0.64
C GLY A 127 11.40 12.09 -1.96
N HIS A 128 12.67 11.73 -2.14
CA HIS A 128 13.37 11.96 -3.40
C HIS A 128 12.88 11.08 -4.55
N PHE A 129 12.45 9.86 -4.27
CA PHE A 129 11.76 9.02 -5.26
C PHE A 129 10.47 9.68 -5.74
N LEU A 130 9.65 10.20 -4.83
CA LEU A 130 8.40 10.91 -5.16
C LEU A 130 8.65 12.20 -5.95
N GLU A 131 9.62 13.03 -5.54
CA GLU A 131 10.02 14.20 -6.31
C GLU A 131 10.56 13.83 -7.71
N GLY A 132 11.29 12.71 -7.81
CA GLY A 132 11.78 12.16 -9.07
C GLY A 132 10.64 11.73 -9.98
N ALA A 133 9.64 11.03 -9.45
CA ALA A 133 8.45 10.62 -10.20
C ALA A 133 7.64 11.84 -10.70
N HIS A 134 7.45 12.86 -9.85
CA HIS A 134 6.82 14.12 -10.27
C HIS A 134 7.64 14.82 -11.37
N THR A 135 8.96 14.89 -11.21
CA THR A 135 9.87 15.49 -12.19
C THR A 135 9.86 14.72 -13.50
N PHE A 136 9.80 13.38 -13.45
CA PHE A 136 9.70 12.54 -14.63
C PHE A 136 8.42 12.84 -15.41
N LYS A 137 7.27 12.98 -14.74
CA LYS A 137 6.00 13.31 -15.38
C LYS A 137 5.97 14.71 -16.00
N THR A 138 6.68 15.66 -15.42
CA THR A 138 6.63 17.07 -15.85
C THR A 138 7.77 17.49 -16.78
N LYS A 139 8.94 16.85 -16.66
CA LYS A 139 10.19 17.22 -17.35
C LYS A 139 10.88 16.04 -18.03
N GLY A 140 10.31 14.84 -17.98
CA GLY A 140 10.86 13.63 -18.59
C GLY A 140 12.05 13.03 -17.83
N ALA A 141 12.60 11.93 -18.37
CA ALA A 141 13.66 11.14 -17.74
C ALA A 141 14.92 11.93 -17.40
N ILE A 142 15.37 12.79 -18.33
CA ILE A 142 16.58 13.61 -18.15
C ILE A 142 16.41 14.57 -16.96
N GLY A 143 15.20 15.12 -16.75
CA GLY A 143 14.92 15.98 -15.60
C GLY A 143 14.99 15.23 -14.27
N ALA A 144 14.64 13.94 -14.26
CA ALA A 144 14.57 13.13 -13.05
C ALA A 144 15.88 12.39 -12.70
N VAL A 145 16.81 12.24 -13.64
CA VAL A 145 18.02 11.39 -13.49
C VAL A 145 18.85 11.74 -12.26
N ASN A 146 18.90 13.01 -11.88
CA ASN A 146 19.67 13.50 -10.74
C ASN A 146 19.11 13.05 -9.38
N LYS A 147 17.89 12.50 -9.32
CA LYS A 147 17.28 11.98 -8.07
C LYS A 147 17.78 10.59 -7.70
N LEU A 148 18.13 9.75 -8.68
CA LEU A 148 18.55 8.37 -8.44
C LEU A 148 19.76 8.28 -7.49
N PRO A 149 20.85 9.05 -7.66
CA PRO A 149 21.97 9.02 -6.72
C PRO A 149 21.57 9.39 -5.28
N GLN A 150 20.62 10.31 -5.11
CA GLN A 150 20.15 10.71 -3.77
C GLN A 150 19.36 9.57 -3.12
N ILE A 151 18.50 8.90 -3.88
CA ILE A 151 17.71 7.76 -3.39
C ILE A 151 18.63 6.66 -2.88
N PHE A 152 19.62 6.24 -3.70
CA PHE A 152 20.56 5.20 -3.29
C PHE A 152 21.43 5.64 -2.11
N SER A 153 21.94 6.88 -2.11
CA SER A 153 22.74 7.38 -0.98
C SER A 153 22.00 7.28 0.35
N TYR A 154 20.72 7.64 0.39
CA TYR A 154 19.95 7.58 1.64
C TYR A 154 19.53 6.15 2.01
N LEU A 155 19.26 5.28 1.03
CA LEU A 155 19.04 3.86 1.30
C LEU A 155 20.29 3.19 1.88
N ASP A 156 21.48 3.56 1.40
CA ASP A 156 22.75 3.06 1.93
C ASP A 156 22.97 3.52 3.39
N GLU A 157 22.65 4.79 3.70
CA GLU A 157 22.72 5.29 5.09
C GLU A 157 21.73 4.59 6.01
N ALA A 158 20.49 4.34 5.55
CA ALA A 158 19.51 3.56 6.29
C ALA A 158 19.99 2.11 6.53
N GLU A 159 20.56 1.47 5.50
CA GLU A 159 21.08 0.10 5.57
C GLU A 159 22.24 -0.04 6.55
N LYS A 160 23.12 0.96 6.66
CA LYS A 160 24.19 0.97 7.66
C LYS A 160 23.66 0.91 9.10
N GLN A 161 22.47 1.46 9.36
CA GLN A 161 21.86 1.43 10.70
C GLN A 161 21.28 0.05 11.02
N ALA A 162 20.51 -0.52 10.09
CA ALA A 162 19.82 -1.78 10.29
C ALA A 162 19.62 -2.51 8.96
N PRO A 163 20.58 -3.35 8.51
CA PRO A 163 20.53 -3.95 7.18
C PRO A 163 19.41 -4.97 6.98
N ASN A 164 18.94 -5.56 8.08
CA ASN A 164 17.85 -6.54 8.10
C ASN A 164 16.51 -5.90 8.50
N ASP A 165 16.42 -4.57 8.52
CA ASP A 165 15.19 -3.88 8.90
C ASP A 165 14.04 -4.17 7.91
N PRO A 166 12.84 -4.55 8.39
CA PRO A 166 11.79 -4.99 7.48
C PRO A 166 11.22 -3.93 6.56
N GLU A 167 11.08 -2.69 7.04
CA GLU A 167 10.56 -1.58 6.25
C GLU A 167 11.56 -1.16 5.16
N LEU A 168 12.85 -1.08 5.52
CA LEU A 168 13.93 -0.84 4.57
C LEU A 168 13.96 -1.93 3.50
N ASN A 169 13.91 -3.19 3.91
CA ASN A 169 13.96 -4.33 3.00
C ASN A 169 12.72 -4.39 2.11
N LEU A 170 11.56 -3.96 2.61
CA LEU A 170 10.34 -3.82 1.82
C LEU A 170 10.56 -2.80 0.68
N LEU A 171 10.98 -1.59 1.02
CA LEU A 171 11.16 -0.52 0.04
C LEU A 171 12.29 -0.80 -0.96
N LYS A 172 13.43 -1.31 -0.49
CA LYS A 172 14.53 -1.76 -1.38
C LYS A 172 14.07 -2.87 -2.31
N GLY A 173 13.35 -3.86 -1.81
CA GLY A 173 12.84 -4.97 -2.63
C GLY A 173 11.90 -4.49 -3.73
N TYR A 174 10.95 -3.59 -3.45
CA TYR A 174 10.12 -2.98 -4.48
C TYR A 174 10.95 -2.22 -5.53
N LEU A 175 11.95 -1.45 -5.09
CA LEU A 175 12.84 -0.72 -6.00
C LEU A 175 13.62 -1.69 -6.89
N ASP A 176 14.22 -2.72 -6.31
CA ASP A 176 15.01 -3.72 -7.04
C ASP A 176 14.15 -4.48 -8.06
N LEU A 177 12.91 -4.84 -7.71
CA LEU A 177 11.97 -5.47 -8.63
C LEU A 177 11.62 -4.55 -9.81
N ILE A 178 11.31 -3.28 -9.55
CA ILE A 178 11.04 -2.28 -10.60
C ILE A 178 12.25 -2.15 -11.51
N LEU A 179 13.47 -2.09 -10.96
CA LEU A 179 14.68 -1.95 -11.73
C LEU A 179 14.99 -3.22 -12.52
N ALA A 180 14.84 -4.41 -11.96
CA ALA A 180 15.13 -5.68 -12.62
C ALA A 180 14.23 -5.92 -13.85
N VAL A 181 12.95 -5.52 -13.77
CA VAL A 181 12.01 -5.64 -14.91
C VAL A 181 12.35 -4.64 -16.02
N ASN A 182 12.99 -3.52 -15.70
CA ASN A 182 13.21 -2.41 -16.64
C ASN A 182 14.67 -2.20 -17.07
N LEU A 183 15.64 -2.80 -16.38
CA LEU A 183 17.07 -2.61 -16.58
C LEU A 183 17.82 -3.97 -16.55
N PRO A 184 18.72 -4.25 -17.51
CA PRO A 184 19.37 -5.56 -17.67
C PRO A 184 20.55 -5.80 -16.69
N PHE A 185 20.56 -5.18 -15.51
CA PHE A 185 21.78 -5.07 -14.69
C PHE A 185 21.73 -5.75 -13.30
N SER A 186 20.61 -6.33 -12.88
CA SER A 186 20.50 -7.07 -11.61
C SER A 186 20.01 -8.50 -11.86
N SER A 187 20.62 -9.47 -11.18
CA SER A 187 20.05 -10.81 -11.02
C SER A 187 18.85 -10.66 -10.06
N PRO A 188 17.61 -10.88 -10.52
CA PRO A 188 16.43 -10.71 -9.67
C PRO A 188 16.41 -11.69 -8.49
N GLU A 189 17.13 -12.81 -8.58
CA GLU A 189 17.09 -13.89 -7.60
C GLU A 189 17.60 -13.47 -6.22
N ASP A 190 18.75 -12.80 -6.14
CA ASP A 190 19.32 -12.36 -4.85
C ASP A 190 18.45 -11.25 -4.21
N ALA A 191 17.92 -10.34 -5.03
CA ALA A 191 17.02 -9.30 -4.59
C ALA A 191 15.71 -9.88 -4.05
N ILE A 192 15.12 -10.85 -4.75
CA ILE A 192 13.93 -11.59 -4.32
C ILE A 192 14.20 -12.33 -3.02
N ALA A 193 15.32 -13.04 -2.90
CA ALA A 193 15.65 -13.79 -1.68
C ALA A 193 15.81 -12.86 -0.46
N ARG A 194 16.44 -11.69 -0.63
CA ARG A 194 16.53 -10.66 0.42
C ARG A 194 15.14 -10.11 0.78
N PHE A 195 14.32 -9.86 -0.24
CA PHE A 195 12.96 -9.35 -0.07
C PHE A 195 12.09 -10.34 0.71
N GLU A 196 12.07 -11.62 0.34
CA GLU A 196 11.33 -12.67 1.07
C GLU A 196 11.81 -12.87 2.50
N ARG A 197 13.11 -12.73 2.74
CA ARG A 197 13.70 -13.04 4.05
C ARG A 197 13.52 -11.94 5.08
N TYR A 198 13.61 -10.68 4.66
CA TYR A 198 13.72 -9.56 5.60
C TYR A 198 12.56 -8.59 5.49
N ALA A 199 11.90 -8.46 4.33
CA ALA A 199 10.80 -7.50 4.22
C ALA A 199 9.56 -7.98 4.95
N ALA A 200 8.81 -7.02 5.49
CA ALA A 200 7.51 -7.24 6.09
C ALA A 200 6.60 -6.05 5.77
N PRO A 201 5.28 -6.22 5.79
CA PRO A 201 4.55 -7.45 6.10
C PRO A 201 4.48 -8.46 4.93
N ASP A 202 4.42 -9.75 5.24
CA ASP A 202 4.49 -10.87 4.29
C ASP A 202 3.46 -10.80 3.16
N TYR A 203 2.26 -10.26 3.43
CA TYR A 203 1.23 -10.11 2.42
C TYR A 203 1.58 -9.08 1.34
N MET A 204 2.34 -8.04 1.68
CA MET A 204 2.84 -7.07 0.71
C MET A 204 3.97 -7.67 -0.14
N VAL A 205 4.87 -8.41 0.50
CA VAL A 205 5.95 -9.13 -0.18
C VAL A 205 5.35 -10.12 -1.19
N SER A 206 4.41 -10.95 -0.75
CA SER A 206 3.72 -11.93 -1.58
C SER A 206 2.97 -11.28 -2.75
N ARG A 207 2.28 -10.15 -2.50
CA ARG A 207 1.64 -9.36 -3.57
C ARG A 207 2.66 -8.85 -4.58
N ALA A 208 3.76 -8.24 -4.12
CA ALA A 208 4.79 -7.69 -4.99
C ALA A 208 5.46 -8.76 -5.87
N LEU A 209 5.81 -9.90 -5.27
CA LEU A 209 6.40 -11.03 -5.99
C LEU A 209 5.43 -11.59 -7.03
N SER A 210 4.14 -11.69 -6.71
CA SER A 210 3.15 -12.14 -7.69
C SER A 210 3.12 -11.27 -8.95
N ALA A 211 3.21 -9.95 -8.79
CA ALA A 211 3.24 -9.01 -9.91
C ALA A 211 4.56 -9.13 -10.70
N ALA A 212 5.70 -9.23 -9.99
CA ALA A 212 7.00 -9.39 -10.63
C ALA A 212 7.08 -10.69 -11.45
N TYR A 213 6.70 -11.83 -10.86
CA TYR A 213 6.68 -13.12 -11.55
C TYR A 213 5.70 -13.15 -12.72
N ARG A 214 4.53 -12.51 -12.59
CA ARG A 214 3.59 -12.33 -13.71
C ARG A 214 4.25 -11.60 -14.88
N ASP A 215 4.97 -10.51 -14.61
CA ASP A 215 5.61 -9.69 -15.63
C ASP A 215 6.80 -10.42 -16.28
N LEU A 216 7.49 -11.28 -15.52
CA LEU A 216 8.50 -12.23 -16.00
C LEU A 216 7.90 -13.46 -16.71
N LYS A 217 6.56 -13.61 -16.73
CA LYS A 217 5.82 -14.75 -17.27
C LYS A 217 6.11 -16.09 -16.59
N ASP A 218 6.64 -16.06 -15.37
CA ASP A 218 6.79 -17.22 -14.47
C ASP A 218 5.48 -17.40 -13.70
N TYR A 219 4.46 -17.90 -14.40
CA TYR A 219 3.09 -17.91 -13.88
C TYR A 219 2.88 -18.87 -12.70
N ASP A 220 3.70 -19.92 -12.58
CA ASP A 220 3.59 -20.87 -11.48
C ASP A 220 3.97 -20.18 -10.16
N LYS A 221 5.11 -19.48 -10.12
CA LYS A 221 5.50 -18.68 -8.94
C LYS A 221 4.59 -17.48 -8.72
N ALA A 222 4.05 -16.90 -9.79
CA ALA A 222 3.07 -15.83 -9.67
C ALA A 222 1.81 -16.30 -8.94
N LEU A 223 1.28 -17.48 -9.30
CA LEU A 223 0.12 -18.10 -8.65
C LEU A 223 0.41 -18.42 -7.18
N GLU A 224 1.55 -19.06 -6.89
CA GLU A 224 1.94 -19.36 -5.50
C GLU A 224 2.02 -18.09 -4.64
N SER A 225 2.62 -17.02 -5.18
CA SER A 225 2.79 -15.76 -4.45
C SER A 225 1.48 -15.02 -4.24
N ILE A 226 0.58 -14.99 -5.24
CA ILE A 226 -0.72 -14.33 -5.08
C ILE A 226 -1.64 -15.12 -4.13
N ASP A 227 -1.52 -16.45 -4.08
CA ASP A 227 -2.28 -17.28 -3.14
C ASP A 227 -1.86 -17.00 -1.69
N ARG A 228 -0.55 -16.92 -1.43
CA ARG A 228 -0.01 -16.45 -0.13
C ARG A 228 -0.54 -15.05 0.23
N ALA A 229 -0.63 -14.14 -0.74
CA ALA A 229 -1.18 -12.81 -0.48
C ALA A 229 -2.68 -12.86 -0.09
N LEU A 230 -3.47 -13.72 -0.73
CA LEU A 230 -4.90 -13.90 -0.45
C LEU A 230 -5.18 -14.51 0.92
N GLU A 231 -4.27 -15.34 1.46
CA GLU A 231 -4.42 -15.90 2.83
C GLU A 231 -4.59 -14.80 3.89
N SER A 232 -3.95 -13.65 3.70
CA SER A 232 -4.04 -12.53 4.64
C SER A 232 -5.39 -11.81 4.62
N ASN A 233 -6.03 -11.73 3.44
CA ASN A 233 -7.33 -11.12 3.23
C ASN A 233 -7.91 -11.56 1.87
N THR A 234 -8.76 -12.58 1.92
CA THR A 234 -9.44 -13.11 0.72
C THR A 234 -10.40 -12.11 0.09
N GLY A 235 -10.78 -11.04 0.80
CA GLY A 235 -11.70 -10.01 0.35
C GLY A 235 -11.03 -8.73 -0.14
N ASN A 236 -9.71 -8.71 -0.33
CA ASN A 236 -9.00 -7.57 -0.89
C ASN A 236 -9.22 -7.52 -2.43
N PRO A 237 -9.90 -6.49 -2.96
CA PRO A 237 -10.26 -6.44 -4.38
C PRO A 237 -9.07 -6.27 -5.32
N GLU A 238 -7.97 -5.65 -4.86
CA GLU A 238 -6.75 -5.51 -5.66
C GLU A 238 -6.05 -6.88 -5.82
N VAL A 239 -5.97 -7.66 -4.74
CA VAL A 239 -5.36 -9.01 -4.78
C VAL A 239 -6.20 -9.97 -5.61
N GLN A 240 -7.53 -9.92 -5.46
CA GLN A 240 -8.45 -10.69 -6.32
C GLN A 240 -8.26 -10.33 -7.80
N TYR A 241 -8.17 -9.04 -8.12
CA TYR A 241 -7.90 -8.59 -9.48
C TYR A 241 -6.57 -9.13 -10.02
N LEU A 242 -5.49 -9.05 -9.24
CA LEU A 242 -4.17 -9.56 -9.64
C LEU A 242 -4.19 -11.08 -9.89
N LYS A 243 -4.88 -11.87 -9.05
CA LYS A 243 -5.08 -13.31 -9.28
C LYS A 243 -5.80 -13.56 -10.60
N GLY A 244 -6.88 -12.82 -10.85
CA GLY A 244 -7.62 -12.89 -12.11
C GLY A 244 -6.76 -12.59 -13.33
N GLN A 245 -5.87 -11.59 -13.27
CA GLN A 245 -4.94 -11.29 -14.36
C GLN A 245 -3.94 -12.41 -14.64
N ILE A 246 -3.39 -13.02 -13.59
CA ILE A 246 -2.46 -14.15 -13.74
C ILE A 246 -3.17 -15.32 -14.42
N LEU A 247 -4.37 -15.67 -13.94
CA LEU A 247 -5.19 -16.74 -14.51
C LEU A 247 -5.63 -16.46 -15.94
N LEU A 248 -6.00 -15.22 -16.26
CA LEU A 248 -6.32 -14.80 -17.63
C LEU A 248 -5.13 -15.03 -18.57
N ASN A 249 -3.92 -14.64 -18.14
CA ASN A 249 -2.71 -14.81 -18.93
C ASN A 249 -2.38 -16.30 -19.17
N ILE A 250 -2.55 -17.15 -18.14
CA ILE A 250 -2.39 -18.61 -18.26
C ILE A 250 -3.45 -19.18 -19.22
N GLY A 251 -4.72 -18.81 -19.03
CA GLY A 251 -5.84 -19.26 -19.84
C GLY A 251 -5.69 -18.92 -21.32
N ILE A 252 -5.26 -17.69 -21.63
CA ILE A 252 -4.96 -17.27 -23.01
C ILE A 252 -3.76 -18.05 -23.57
N LYS A 253 -2.66 -18.14 -22.82
CA LYS A 253 -1.42 -18.81 -23.28
C LYS A 253 -1.67 -20.29 -23.60
N ASN A 254 -2.43 -20.97 -22.74
CA ASN A 254 -2.65 -22.41 -22.81
C ASN A 254 -3.97 -22.79 -23.49
N GLN A 255 -4.77 -21.82 -23.91
CA GLN A 255 -6.14 -22.04 -24.40
C GLN A 255 -6.98 -22.87 -23.42
N ASN A 256 -6.85 -22.57 -22.12
CA ASN A 256 -7.47 -23.33 -21.04
C ASN A 256 -8.74 -22.61 -20.53
N SER A 257 -9.90 -23.21 -20.77
CA SER A 257 -11.21 -22.65 -20.38
C SER A 257 -11.42 -22.60 -18.86
N GLU A 258 -10.83 -23.52 -18.10
CA GLU A 258 -10.94 -23.54 -16.64
C GLU A 258 -10.25 -22.32 -16.02
N ASN A 259 -9.02 -22.02 -16.44
CA ASN A 259 -8.31 -20.82 -15.98
C ASN A 259 -9.03 -19.52 -16.39
N LEU A 260 -9.64 -19.48 -17.58
CA LEU A 260 -10.44 -18.31 -17.99
C LEU A 260 -11.69 -18.16 -17.11
N GLN A 261 -12.37 -19.27 -16.80
CA GLN A 261 -13.54 -19.25 -15.93
C GLN A 261 -13.19 -18.79 -14.51
N GLU A 262 -12.07 -19.28 -13.98
CA GLU A 262 -11.56 -18.88 -12.66
C GLU A 262 -11.15 -17.39 -12.66
N ALA A 263 -10.47 -16.92 -13.71
CA ALA A 263 -10.13 -15.50 -13.87
C ALA A 263 -11.39 -14.62 -13.86
N PHE A 264 -12.44 -15.01 -14.60
CA PHE A 264 -13.73 -14.32 -14.60
C PHE A 264 -14.33 -14.25 -13.19
N THR A 265 -14.32 -15.35 -12.44
CA THR A 265 -14.81 -15.38 -11.05
C THR A 265 -14.05 -14.40 -10.15
N TYR A 266 -12.73 -14.33 -10.25
CA TYR A 266 -11.94 -13.39 -9.46
C TYR A 266 -12.19 -11.93 -9.86
N PHE A 267 -12.40 -11.65 -11.15
CA PHE A 267 -12.78 -10.31 -11.58
C PHE A 267 -14.17 -9.92 -11.06
N GLU A 268 -15.15 -10.83 -11.06
CA GLU A 268 -16.47 -10.60 -10.45
C GLU A 268 -16.35 -10.26 -8.96
N GLN A 269 -15.52 -11.00 -8.22
CA GLN A 269 -15.27 -10.73 -6.80
C GLN A 269 -14.65 -9.34 -6.59
N ALA A 270 -13.64 -8.97 -7.37
CA ALA A 270 -13.02 -7.66 -7.29
C ALA A 270 -14.00 -6.53 -7.66
N MET A 271 -14.89 -6.78 -8.63
CA MET A 271 -15.90 -5.82 -9.09
C MET A 271 -16.90 -5.44 -8.00
N VAL A 272 -17.17 -6.30 -7.01
CA VAL A 272 -18.04 -5.98 -5.85
C VAL A 272 -17.54 -4.74 -5.09
N LYS A 273 -16.22 -4.54 -5.02
CA LYS A 273 -15.57 -3.42 -4.31
C LYS A 273 -14.80 -2.51 -5.26
N VAL A 274 -15.16 -2.47 -6.55
CA VAL A 274 -14.43 -1.68 -7.56
C VAL A 274 -14.28 -0.20 -7.19
N GLU A 275 -15.30 0.40 -6.57
CA GLU A 275 -15.29 1.81 -6.15
C GLU A 275 -14.31 2.09 -4.98
N GLN A 276 -13.72 1.05 -4.38
CA GLN A 276 -12.67 1.17 -3.36
C GLN A 276 -11.26 1.26 -3.98
N LEU A 277 -11.12 0.95 -5.27
CA LEU A 277 -9.85 0.93 -6.01
C LEU A 277 -9.56 2.28 -6.70
N PRO A 278 -8.29 2.59 -7.00
CA PRO A 278 -7.94 3.77 -7.79
C PRO A 278 -8.58 3.74 -9.19
N ILE A 279 -8.94 4.90 -9.75
CA ILE A 279 -9.66 5.02 -11.03
C ILE A 279 -8.94 4.28 -12.18
N SER A 280 -7.61 4.32 -12.21
CA SER A 280 -6.80 3.60 -13.19
C SER A 280 -6.96 2.08 -13.09
N VAL A 281 -7.01 1.55 -11.86
CA VAL A 281 -7.25 0.13 -11.59
C VAL A 281 -8.69 -0.24 -11.93
N GLN A 282 -9.68 0.59 -11.61
CA GLN A 282 -11.07 0.35 -12.01
C GLN A 282 -11.21 0.21 -13.53
N THR A 283 -10.56 1.10 -14.27
CA THR A 283 -10.57 1.08 -15.75
C THR A 283 -9.94 -0.21 -16.29
N SER A 284 -8.80 -0.60 -15.72
CA SER A 284 -8.07 -1.81 -16.12
C SER A 284 -8.84 -3.09 -15.76
N LEU A 285 -9.45 -3.14 -14.57
CA LEU A 285 -10.29 -4.25 -14.14
C LEU A 285 -11.50 -4.45 -15.06
N ARG A 286 -12.22 -3.37 -15.41
CA ARG A 286 -13.36 -3.44 -16.35
C ARG A 286 -12.90 -3.87 -17.75
N HIS A 287 -11.73 -3.45 -18.20
CA HIS A 287 -11.14 -3.92 -19.46
C HIS A 287 -10.88 -5.43 -19.40
N ASP A 288 -10.12 -5.89 -18.41
CA ASP A 288 -9.71 -7.29 -18.29
C ASP A 288 -10.92 -8.23 -18.09
N HIS A 289 -11.93 -7.76 -17.36
CA HIS A 289 -13.21 -8.44 -17.20
C HIS A 289 -13.93 -8.67 -18.54
N ASN A 290 -14.06 -7.63 -19.37
CA ASN A 290 -14.64 -7.79 -20.71
C ASN A 290 -13.78 -8.69 -21.61
N LYS A 291 -12.44 -8.58 -21.48
CA LYS A 291 -11.50 -9.37 -22.26
C LYS A 291 -11.60 -10.86 -21.94
N VAL A 292 -11.70 -11.25 -20.67
CA VAL A 292 -11.82 -12.68 -20.32
C VAL A 292 -13.11 -13.28 -20.87
N GLN A 293 -14.23 -12.55 -20.84
CA GLN A 293 -15.50 -13.01 -21.41
C GLN A 293 -15.35 -13.27 -22.91
N LEU A 294 -14.72 -12.35 -23.64
CA LEU A 294 -14.47 -12.50 -25.07
C LEU A 294 -13.59 -13.73 -25.38
N GLU A 295 -12.56 -13.99 -24.57
CA GLU A 295 -11.70 -15.16 -24.77
C GLU A 295 -12.43 -16.48 -24.46
N MET A 296 -13.31 -16.50 -23.45
CA MET A 296 -14.17 -17.65 -23.17
C MET A 296 -15.10 -17.95 -24.35
N ASP A 297 -15.76 -16.93 -24.92
CA ASP A 297 -16.67 -17.06 -26.06
C ASP A 297 -15.94 -17.58 -27.32
N LYS A 298 -14.70 -17.11 -27.54
CA LYS A 298 -13.85 -17.59 -28.64
C LYS A 298 -13.49 -19.07 -28.48
N LEU A 299 -13.18 -19.55 -27.28
CA LEU A 299 -12.88 -20.97 -27.07
C LEU A 299 -14.12 -21.84 -27.20
N ALA A 300 -15.28 -21.36 -26.74
CA ALA A 300 -16.55 -22.08 -26.87
C ALA A 300 -17.00 -22.28 -28.33
N THR A 301 -16.55 -21.42 -29.24
CA THR A 301 -16.92 -21.45 -30.67
C THR A 301 -15.91 -22.17 -31.56
N LYS A 302 -14.77 -22.63 -31.03
CA LYS A 302 -13.81 -23.43 -31.80
C LYS A 302 -14.35 -24.85 -32.00
N PRO A 303 -14.46 -25.35 -33.24
CA PRO A 303 -14.77 -26.76 -33.48
C PRO A 303 -13.62 -27.64 -32.96
N ASN A 304 -13.97 -28.74 -32.28
CA ASN A 304 -13.04 -29.78 -31.81
C ASN A 304 -12.25 -30.42 -32.95
#